data_AF-A0A920AA58-F1
#
_entry.id   AF-A0A920AA58-F1
#
_cell.length_a   1.000
_cell.length_b   1.000
_cell.length_c   1.000
_cell.angle_alpha   90.00
_cell.angle_beta   90.00
_cell.angle_gamma   90.00
#
_symmetry.space_group_name_H-M   'P 1'
#
loop_
_entity.id
_entity.type
_entity.pdbx_description
1 polymer ?
#
loop_
_entity_poly.entity_id
_entity_poly.type
_entity_poly.pdbx_seq_one_letter_code
_entity_poly.pdbx_strand_id
1 'polypeptide(L)' 'MKRNQSNIKKLSDYIMNFAFLYSSFLCFTTAIEKWDTQKFLAIIIFVCGFLSFIAVFRNQIAKLVYKIRKVKDYE' A
#
# COMPACT_ATOMS: atom_id res chain seq x y z
N MET A 1 13.94 24.78 -16.02
CA MET A 1 13.40 23.49 -16.53
C MET A 1 13.57 22.34 -15.50
N LYS A 2 13.17 22.50 -14.22
CA LYS A 2 13.41 21.50 -13.14
C LYS A 2 12.14 20.93 -12.46
N ARG A 3 10.95 21.47 -12.75
CA ARG A 3 9.71 21.14 -12.01
C ARG A 3 9.01 19.86 -12.51
N ASN A 4 9.11 19.56 -13.82
CA ASN A 4 8.36 18.48 -14.45
C ASN A 4 8.86 17.06 -14.13
N GLN A 5 10.18 16.89 -13.95
CA GLN A 5 10.80 15.61 -13.54
C GLN A 5 10.27 15.11 -12.18
N SER A 6 9.92 16.02 -11.26
CA SER A 6 9.40 15.66 -9.94
C SER A 6 7.99 15.07 -9.96
N ASN A 7 7.16 15.45 -10.94
CA ASN A 7 5.79 14.95 -11.06
C ASN A 7 5.75 13.58 -11.73
N ILE A 8 6.62 13.33 -12.71
CA ILE A 8 6.75 12.01 -13.37
C ILE A 8 7.25 10.96 -12.38
N LYS A 9 8.23 11.30 -11.52
CA LYS A 9 8.69 10.39 -10.45
C LYS A 9 7.57 10.05 -9.46
N LYS A 10 6.78 11.04 -9.04
CA LYS A 10 5.61 10.81 -8.15
C LYS A 10 4.54 9.93 -8.78
N LEU A 11 4.29 10.09 -10.09
CA LEU A 11 3.38 9.22 -10.84
C LEU A 11 3.92 7.79 -10.93
N SER A 12 5.22 7.62 -11.19
CA SER A 12 5.87 6.31 -11.20
C SER A 12 5.78 5.62 -9.84
N ASP A 13 6.06 6.34 -8.75
CA ASP A 13 5.93 5.80 -7.37
C ASP A 13 4.48 5.43 -7.03
N TYR A 14 3.52 6.18 -7.57
CA TYR A 14 2.09 5.89 -7.38
C TYR A 14 1.68 4.62 -8.14
N ILE A 15 2.09 4.47 -9.40
CA ILE A 15 1.84 3.26 -10.21
C ILE A 15 2.47 2.04 -9.55
N MET A 16 3.71 2.16 -9.07
CA MET A 16 4.40 1.08 -8.36
C MET A 16 3.64 0.68 -7.09
N ASN A 17 3.19 1.65 -6.29
CA ASN A 17 2.35 1.39 -5.12
C ASN A 17 1.02 0.71 -5.49
N PHE A 18 0.40 1.12 -6.59
CA PHE A 18 -0.84 0.50 -7.07
C PHE A 18 -0.62 -0.96 -7.50
N ALA A 19 0.47 -1.25 -8.22
CA ALA A 19 0.85 -2.61 -8.56
C ALA A 19 1.11 -3.47 -7.31
N PHE A 20 1.81 -2.91 -6.31
CA PHE A 20 2.08 -3.59 -5.05
C PHE A 20 0.80 -3.87 -4.24
N LEU A 21 -0.15 -2.93 -4.27
CA LEU A 21 -1.49 -3.09 -3.70
C LEU A 21 -2.25 -4.23 -4.38
N TYR A 22 -2.21 -4.28 -5.72
CA TYR A 22 -2.84 -5.34 -6.49
C TYR A 22 -2.25 -6.72 -6.18
N SER A 23 -0.92 -6.81 -6.07
CA SER A 23 -0.25 -8.03 -5.61
C SER A 23 -0.68 -8.45 -4.21
N SER A 24 -0.84 -7.50 -3.28
CA SER A 24 -1.37 -7.77 -1.93
C SER A 24 -2.80 -8.34 -1.97
N PHE A 25 -3.68 -7.78 -2.81
CA PHE A 25 -5.02 -8.34 -3.01
C PHE A 25 -4.98 -9.76 -3.56
N LEU A 26 -4.14 -10.04 -4.56
CA LEU A 26 -3.91 -11.39 -5.07
C LEU A 26 -3.46 -12.37 -3.96
N CYS A 27 -2.56 -11.92 -3.08
CA CYS A 27 -2.15 -12.73 -1.92
C CYS A 27 -3.34 -13.02 -0.99
N PHE A 28 -4.21 -12.05 -0.71
CA PHE A 28 -5.41 -12.31 0.10
C PHE A 28 -6.34 -13.33 -0.55
N THR A 29 -6.60 -13.20 -1.85
CA THR A 29 -7.44 -14.17 -2.57
C THR A 29 -6.81 -15.56 -2.55
N THR A 30 -5.51 -15.66 -2.77
CA THR A 30 -4.77 -16.94 -2.74
C THR A 30 -4.75 -17.54 -1.34
N ALA A 31 -4.68 -16.72 -0.29
CA ALA A 31 -4.75 -17.17 1.09
C ALA A 31 -6.12 -17.77 1.42
N ILE A 32 -7.20 -17.15 0.95
CA ILE A 32 -8.57 -17.67 1.10
C ILE A 32 -8.71 -19.01 0.35
N GLU A 33 -8.20 -19.09 -0.87
CA GLU A 33 -8.26 -20.30 -1.69
C GLU A 33 -7.47 -21.46 -1.07
N LYS A 34 -6.30 -21.18 -0.49
CA LYS A 34 -5.47 -22.18 0.21
C LYS A 34 -5.90 -22.46 1.66
N TRP A 35 -6.91 -21.76 2.19
CA TRP A 35 -7.35 -21.90 3.57
C TRP A 35 -7.83 -23.33 3.90
N ASP A 36 -8.50 -23.96 2.94
CA ASP A 36 -9.07 -25.30 3.12
C ASP A 36 -7.98 -26.38 3.14
N THR A 37 -7.02 -26.31 2.22
CA THR A 37 -6.00 -27.36 2.03
C THR A 37 -4.72 -27.15 2.85
N GLN A 38 -4.27 -25.90 3.01
CA GLN A 38 -2.96 -25.57 3.58
C GLN A 38 -3.02 -24.35 4.51
N LYS A 39 -3.70 -24.52 5.66
CA LYS A 39 -3.93 -23.47 6.68
C LYS A 39 -2.67 -22.68 7.07
N PHE A 40 -1.54 -23.36 7.32
CA PHE A 40 -0.29 -22.70 7.69
C PHE A 40 0.24 -21.77 6.58
N LEU A 41 0.15 -22.23 5.34
CA LEU A 41 0.62 -21.52 4.15
C LEU A 41 -0.31 -20.33 3.84
N ALA A 42 -1.62 -20.52 4.02
CA ALA A 42 -2.61 -19.46 3.93
C ALA A 42 -2.35 -18.32 4.94
N ILE A 43 -2.03 -18.64 6.20
CA ILE A 43 -1.70 -17.63 7.22
C ILE A 43 -0.44 -16.84 6.84
N ILE A 44 0.60 -17.50 6.34
CA ILE A 44 1.83 -16.83 5.90
C ILE A 44 1.55 -15.88 4.73
N ILE A 45 0.79 -16.34 3.73
CA ILE A 45 0.39 -15.52 2.57
C ILE A 45 -0.48 -14.33 3.02
N PHE A 46 -1.40 -14.55 3.96
CA PHE A 46 -2.24 -13.49 4.51
C PHE A 46 -1.41 -12.42 5.22
N VAL A 47 -0.48 -12.81 6.09
CA VAL A 47 0.42 -11.87 6.78
C VAL A 47 1.32 -11.13 5.78
N CYS A 48 1.82 -11.82 4.75
CA CYS A 48 2.61 -11.21 3.68
C CYS A 48 1.80 -10.15 2.91
N GLY A 49 0.56 -10.46 2.53
CA GLY A 49 -0.35 -9.52 1.89
C GLY A 49 -0.69 -8.31 2.77
N PHE A 50 -0.85 -8.53 4.07
CA PHE A 50 -1.15 -7.48 5.06
C PHE A 50 0.04 -6.54 5.30
N LEU A 51 1.24 -7.08 5.45
CA LEU A 51 2.46 -6.27 5.58
C LEU A 51 2.70 -5.43 4.31
N SER A 52 2.49 -6.01 3.15
CA SER A 52 2.59 -5.32 1.86
C SER A 52 1.58 -4.17 1.74
N PHE A 53 0.35 -4.39 2.18
CA PHE A 53 -0.69 -3.36 2.23
C PHE A 53 -0.28 -2.20 3.15
N ILE A 54 0.16 -2.48 4.38
CA ILE A 54 0.61 -1.44 5.32
C ILE A 54 1.77 -0.61 4.74
N ALA A 55 2.73 -1.26 4.08
CA ALA A 55 3.87 -0.59 3.48
C ALA A 55 3.45 0.43 2.41
N VAL A 56 2.48 0.08 1.56
CA VAL A 56 1.92 0.97 0.53
C VAL A 56 1.22 2.18 1.14
N PHE A 57 0.45 1.96 2.22
CA PHE A 57 -0.30 3.02 2.86
C PHE A 57 0.57 3.95 3.72
N ARG A 58 1.76 3.55 4.18
CA ARG A 58 2.63 4.37 5.05
C ARG A 58 2.86 5.78 4.50
N ASN A 59 3.13 5.92 3.21
CA ASN A 59 3.37 7.23 2.58
C ASN A 59 2.07 8.05 2.41
N GLN A 60 0.95 7.37 2.15
CA GLN A 60 -0.36 8.01 2.06
C GLN A 60 -0.85 8.49 3.43
N ILE A 61 -0.68 7.66 4.47
CA ILE A 61 -1.00 8.00 5.86
C ILE A 61 -0.15 9.17 6.32
N ALA A 62 1.16 9.19 6.03
CA ALA A 62 2.02 10.33 6.38
C ALA A 62 1.53 11.64 5.73
N LYS A 63 1.17 11.61 4.44
CA LYS A 63 0.60 12.78 3.75
C LYS A 63 -0.77 13.19 4.32
N LEU A 64 -1.64 12.23 4.62
CA LEU A 64 -2.96 12.46 5.17
C LEU A 64 -2.85 13.07 6.58
N VAL A 65 -2.03 12.49 7.45
CA VAL A 65 -1.76 13.00 8.80
C VAL A 65 -1.15 14.39 8.75
N TYR A 66 -0.19 14.64 7.86
CA TYR A 66 0.39 15.99 7.71
C TYR A 66 -0.66 16.99 7.22
N LYS A 67 -1.55 16.59 6.30
CA LYS A 67 -2.65 17.42 5.80
C LYS A 67 -3.66 17.73 6.91
N ILE A 68 -4.03 16.74 7.72
CA ILE A 68 -4.94 16.90 8.87
C ILE A 68 -4.31 17.80 9.94
N ARG A 69 -3.02 17.61 10.24
CA ARG A 69 -2.31 18.42 11.25
C ARG A 69 -2.18 19.89 10.82
N LYS A 70 -1.98 20.16 9.52
CA LYS A 70 -1.96 21.53 8.98
C LYS A 70 -3.31 22.23 9.01
N VAL A 71 -4.41 21.49 8.89
CA VAL A 71 -5.78 22.03 9.04
C VAL A 71 -6.04 22.44 10.49
N LYS A 72 -5.46 21.71 11.45
CA LYS A 72 -5.61 21.99 12.88
C LYS A 72 -4.82 23.20 13.40
N ASP A 73 -3.87 23.70 12.61
CA ASP A 73 -3.02 24.87 12.94
C ASP A 73 -3.62 26.18 12.39
N TYR A 74 -4.72 26.09 11.64
CA TYR A 74 -5.41 27.22 10.99
C TYR A 74 -6.73 27.59 11.66
N GLU A 75 -6.98 27.07 12.87
CA GLU A 75 -8.13 27.41 13.73
C GLU A 75 -7.63 28.08 15.01
#